data_AF-A0A1G2X8M7-F1
#
_entry.id   AF-A0A1G2X8M7-F1
#
_cell.length_a   1.000
_cell.length_b   1.000
_cell.length_c   1.000
_cell.angle_alpha   90.00
_cell.angle_beta   90.00
_cell.angle_gamma   90.00
#
_symmetry.space_group_name_H-M   'P 1'
#
loop_
_entity.id
_entity.type
_entity.pdbx_description
1 polymer ?
#
loop_
_entity_poly.entity_id
_entity_poly.type
_entity_poly.pdbx_seq_one_letter_code
_entity_poly.pdbx_strand_id
1 'polypeptide(L)'
;MPDVTCEEKYLGRQLVSSQSGSAQVEYIIQNTDDDAAALSILGTTAPSTWNDLPKVSCEVAQIAQTIWEGVAKYGMSNNQQNPNESNFSFETGGGTQHITQSLSTISRYAPSGKTAPVFDGAICVDNNSVNGCDITVPVFTWSDTYIFSTGVVTPTYKQTLFALTGKVNNSSWGGYSAGEVLFMGASGSKRGNRGDWEMTFKFSASPNITGKTIGSITNIAKKGWEYLWVRYDNDTDTNAKVLIKKPVAVYIEQVYEYGNFGGLGI
;
A
#
# COMPACT_ATOMS: atom_id res chain seq x y z
N MET A 1 11.04 -54.19 16.49
CA MET A 1 10.95 -53.10 17.47
C MET A 1 9.47 -52.92 17.77
N PRO A 2 9.05 -52.72 19.03
CA PRO A 2 7.69 -52.28 19.32
C PRO A 2 7.39 -50.94 18.63
N ASP A 3 6.14 -50.71 18.24
CA ASP A 3 5.74 -49.46 17.60
C ASP A 3 5.88 -48.27 18.56
N VAL A 4 6.29 -47.12 18.03
CA VAL A 4 6.38 -45.87 18.80
C VAL A 4 4.98 -45.44 19.21
N THR A 5 4.76 -45.28 20.52
CA THR A 5 3.47 -44.83 21.07
C THR A 5 3.58 -43.41 21.58
N CYS A 6 2.49 -42.65 21.47
CA CYS A 6 2.38 -41.29 22.00
C CYS A 6 1.00 -41.15 22.64
N GLU A 7 0.96 -40.89 23.95
CA GLU A 7 -0.27 -40.83 24.73
C GLU A 7 -0.31 -39.54 25.55
N GLU A 8 -1.49 -38.94 25.66
CA GLU A 8 -1.68 -37.72 26.45
C GLU A 8 -1.56 -38.03 27.95
N LYS A 9 -0.86 -37.19 28.71
CA LYS A 9 -0.77 -37.32 30.18
C LYS A 9 -2.11 -36.95 30.81
N TYR A 10 -2.62 -37.82 31.69
CA TYR A 10 -3.89 -37.64 32.40
C TYR A 10 -4.00 -36.30 33.18
N LEU A 11 -2.88 -35.77 33.68
CA LEU A 11 -2.79 -34.45 34.34
C LEU A 11 -1.89 -33.46 33.56
N GLY A 12 -1.76 -33.62 32.25
CA GLY A 12 -0.85 -32.86 31.40
C GLY A 12 -1.41 -31.58 30.79
N ARG A 13 -2.62 -31.16 31.17
CA ARG A 13 -3.31 -30.00 30.55
C ARG A 13 -3.13 -28.75 31.39
N GLN A 14 -2.70 -27.67 30.75
CA GLN A 14 -2.73 -26.31 31.30
C GLN A 14 -3.43 -25.38 30.32
N LEU A 15 -4.37 -24.57 30.80
CA LEU A 15 -5.13 -23.64 29.98
C LEU A 15 -5.15 -22.25 30.61
N VAL A 16 -4.99 -21.22 29.77
CA VAL A 16 -5.14 -19.82 30.12
C VAL A 16 -6.22 -19.20 29.25
N SER A 17 -7.32 -18.80 29.88
CA SER A 17 -8.41 -18.07 29.22
C SER A 17 -8.13 -16.56 29.28
N SER A 18 -7.58 -16.01 28.21
CA SER A 18 -7.35 -14.57 28.02
C SER A 18 -7.65 -14.16 26.58
N GLN A 19 -7.58 -12.86 26.28
CA GLN A 19 -7.72 -12.34 24.91
C GLN A 19 -6.66 -12.90 23.94
N SER A 20 -5.52 -13.36 24.47
CA SER A 20 -4.45 -14.06 23.75
C SER A 20 -4.24 -15.46 24.33
N GLY A 21 -5.34 -16.17 24.58
CA GLY A 21 -5.35 -17.45 25.32
C GLY A 21 -4.28 -18.44 24.87
N SER A 22 -3.84 -19.28 25.80
CA SER A 22 -2.84 -20.32 25.55
C SER A 22 -3.27 -21.65 26.15
N ALA A 23 -2.81 -22.74 25.55
CA ALA A 23 -2.95 -24.07 26.11
C ALA A 23 -1.65 -24.85 25.96
N GLN A 24 -1.37 -25.71 26.92
CA GLN A 24 -0.27 -26.65 26.90
C GLN A 24 -0.81 -28.03 27.22
N VAL A 25 -0.43 -29.02 26.43
CA VAL A 25 -0.82 -30.42 26.61
C VAL A 25 0.44 -31.28 26.60
N GLU A 26 0.66 -32.01 27.68
CA GLU A 26 1.78 -32.92 27.83
C GLU A 26 1.43 -34.34 27.39
N TYR A 27 2.43 -35.03 26.84
CA TYR A 27 2.34 -36.38 26.30
C TYR A 27 3.50 -37.23 26.84
N ILE A 28 3.32 -38.55 26.88
CA ILE A 28 4.39 -39.53 27.06
C ILE A 28 4.56 -40.27 25.75
N ILE A 29 5.80 -40.34 25.28
CA ILE A 29 6.21 -41.07 24.08
C ILE A 29 7.08 -42.24 24.52
N GLN A 30 6.83 -43.43 23.99
CA GLN A 30 7.57 -44.64 24.35
C GLN A 30 8.05 -45.38 23.09
N ASN A 31 8.98 -46.32 23.28
CA ASN A 31 9.51 -47.24 22.27
C ASN A 31 10.36 -46.59 21.17
N THR A 32 10.98 -45.43 21.44
CA THR A 32 11.96 -44.80 20.53
C THR A 32 13.10 -44.14 21.30
N ASP A 33 14.34 -44.32 20.84
CA ASP A 33 15.53 -43.57 21.26
C ASP A 33 15.95 -42.49 20.23
N ASP A 34 15.24 -42.41 19.10
CA ASP A 34 15.41 -41.39 18.06
C ASP A 34 14.57 -40.13 18.35
N ASP A 35 15.24 -38.98 18.42
CA ASP A 35 14.62 -37.67 18.66
C ASP A 35 13.70 -37.25 17.52
N ALA A 36 14.05 -37.59 16.27
CA ALA A 36 13.24 -37.25 15.10
C ALA A 36 11.93 -38.04 15.09
N ALA A 37 11.98 -39.35 15.40
CA ALA A 37 10.80 -40.18 15.56
C ALA A 37 9.90 -39.69 16.73
N ALA A 38 10.49 -39.32 17.87
CA ALA A 38 9.75 -38.80 19.02
C ALA A 38 9.02 -37.47 18.70
N LEU A 39 9.70 -36.55 18.02
CA LEU A 39 9.10 -35.28 17.62
C LEU A 39 8.02 -35.47 16.55
N SER A 40 8.25 -36.36 15.57
CA SER A 40 7.30 -36.65 14.50
C SER A 40 6.00 -37.24 15.04
N ILE A 41 6.06 -38.24 15.93
CA ILE A 41 4.86 -38.87 16.48
C ILE A 41 4.05 -37.92 17.36
N LEU A 42 4.71 -37.02 18.10
CA LEU A 42 4.04 -35.95 18.84
C LEU A 42 3.35 -34.97 17.89
N GLY A 43 4.02 -34.59 16.81
CA GLY A 43 3.48 -33.69 15.78
C GLY A 43 2.21 -34.21 15.12
N THR A 44 2.10 -35.53 14.93
CA THR A 44 0.91 -36.17 14.35
C THR A 44 -0.18 -36.50 15.38
N THR A 45 0.20 -36.89 16.60
CA THR A 45 -0.73 -37.31 17.65
C THR A 45 -1.40 -36.11 18.33
N ALA A 46 -0.66 -35.04 18.57
CA ALA A 46 -1.22 -33.82 19.13
C ALA A 46 -2.16 -33.15 18.11
N PRO A 47 -3.39 -32.77 18.48
CA PRO A 47 -4.31 -32.08 17.60
C PRO A 47 -3.70 -30.85 16.90
N SER A 48 -4.20 -30.50 15.71
CA SER A 48 -3.80 -29.26 15.02
C SER A 48 -4.33 -28.00 15.74
N THR A 49 -5.40 -28.15 16.51
CA THR A 49 -6.05 -27.08 17.29
C THR A 49 -6.50 -27.61 18.66
N TRP A 50 -6.51 -26.73 19.65
CA TRP A 50 -7.00 -27.01 21.00
C TRP A 50 -7.87 -25.86 21.48
N ASN A 51 -9.18 -26.07 21.66
CA ASN A 51 -10.14 -25.00 21.97
C ASN A 51 -9.97 -23.77 21.05
N ASP A 52 -9.96 -24.01 19.73
CA ASP A 52 -9.75 -23.01 18.67
C ASP A 52 -8.37 -22.32 18.65
N LEU A 53 -7.45 -22.68 19.55
CA LEU A 53 -6.06 -22.22 19.50
C LEU A 53 -5.24 -23.12 18.57
N PRO A 54 -4.53 -22.57 17.56
CA PRO A 54 -3.67 -23.38 16.69
C PRO A 54 -2.44 -23.89 17.45
N LYS A 55 -1.95 -25.07 17.04
CA LYS A 55 -0.70 -25.65 17.56
C LYS A 55 0.50 -24.82 17.09
N VAL A 56 1.25 -24.25 18.05
CA VAL A 56 2.39 -23.35 17.82
C VAL A 56 3.70 -24.12 17.78
N SER A 57 3.92 -25.03 18.73
CA SER A 57 5.14 -25.83 18.79
C SER A 57 4.92 -27.20 19.43
N CYS A 58 5.83 -28.12 19.13
CA CYS A 58 5.99 -29.39 19.80
C CYS A 58 7.43 -29.48 20.31
N GLU A 59 7.60 -29.85 21.56
CA GLU A 59 8.90 -30.03 22.22
C GLU A 59 8.95 -31.43 22.82
N VAL A 60 10.11 -32.07 22.79
CA VAL A 60 10.33 -33.38 23.41
C VAL A 60 11.56 -33.33 24.31
N ALA A 61 11.49 -34.00 25.45
CA ALA A 61 12.59 -34.16 26.40
C ALA A 61 12.75 -35.65 26.74
N GLN A 62 13.93 -36.21 26.51
CA GLN A 62 14.20 -37.61 26.83
C GLN A 62 14.26 -37.80 28.34
N ILE A 63 13.49 -38.76 28.87
CA ILE A 63 13.45 -39.08 30.31
C ILE A 63 13.92 -40.50 30.62
N ALA A 64 13.98 -41.37 29.62
CA ALA A 64 14.67 -42.66 29.68
C ALA A 64 15.14 -43.06 28.27
N GLN A 65 15.92 -44.14 28.17
CA GLN A 65 16.51 -44.61 26.90
C GLN A 65 15.50 -44.63 25.74
N THR A 66 14.27 -45.09 25.99
CA THR A 66 13.22 -45.16 24.97
C THR A 66 11.94 -44.40 25.36
N ILE A 67 12.03 -43.43 26.27
CA ILE A 67 10.87 -42.69 26.81
C ILE A 67 11.13 -41.19 26.77
N TRP A 68 10.14 -40.43 26.31
CA TRP A 68 10.19 -38.97 26.21
C TRP A 68 8.95 -38.34 26.83
N GLU A 69 9.12 -37.17 27.43
CA GLU A 69 8.03 -36.24 27.68
C GLU A 69 7.86 -35.32 26.49
N GLY A 70 6.65 -35.27 25.94
CA GLY A 70 6.27 -34.38 24.86
C GLY A 70 5.42 -33.23 25.37
N VAL A 71 5.60 -32.04 24.81
CA VAL A 71 4.79 -30.86 25.12
C VAL A 71 4.30 -30.24 23.82
N ALA A 72 2.98 -30.21 23.63
CA ALA A 72 2.34 -29.44 22.56
C ALA A 72 1.84 -28.10 23.13
N LYS A 73 2.32 -26.99 22.55
CA LYS A 73 1.92 -25.62 22.93
C LYS A 73 0.96 -25.07 21.88
N TYR A 74 -0.12 -24.47 22.35
CA TYR A 74 -1.18 -23.86 21.57
C TYR A 74 -1.36 -22.42 22.00
N GLY A 75 -1.64 -21.55 21.04
CA GLY A 75 -1.87 -20.15 21.30
C GLY A 75 -2.05 -19.40 20.00
N MET A 76 -2.57 -18.18 20.10
CA MET A 76 -2.52 -17.25 18.98
C MET A 76 -1.06 -16.85 18.83
N SER A 77 -0.39 -17.32 17.78
CA SER A 77 0.97 -16.90 17.51
C SER A 77 0.96 -15.39 17.28
N ASN A 78 1.64 -14.61 18.13
CA ASN A 78 1.91 -13.20 17.86
C ASN A 78 2.71 -13.01 16.54
N ASN A 79 3.26 -14.10 15.99
CA ASN A 79 3.99 -14.16 14.73
C ASN A 79 3.18 -14.81 13.60
N GLN A 80 1.91 -15.11 13.80
CA GLN A 80 0.95 -15.30 12.72
C GLN A 80 -0.03 -14.13 12.77
N GLN A 81 0.49 -12.93 12.52
CA GLN A 81 -0.30 -12.03 11.68
C GLN A 81 -0.65 -12.86 10.47
N ASN A 82 -1.95 -13.06 10.23
CA ASN A 82 -2.39 -13.72 9.02
C ASN A 82 -1.62 -13.05 7.86
N PRO A 83 -1.08 -13.81 6.89
CA PRO A 83 -0.49 -13.22 5.69
C PRO A 83 -1.44 -12.24 4.96
N ASN A 84 -2.72 -12.25 5.34
CA ASN A 84 -3.81 -11.41 4.83
C ASN A 84 -4.27 -10.31 5.80
N GLU A 85 -3.65 -10.11 6.97
CA GLU A 85 -3.95 -8.95 7.82
C GLU A 85 -3.07 -7.77 7.41
N SER A 86 -3.63 -6.88 6.60
CA SER A 86 -3.00 -5.62 6.25
C SER A 86 -3.23 -4.57 7.33
N ASN A 87 -2.16 -3.97 7.86
CA ASN A 87 -2.27 -2.80 8.73
C ASN A 87 -2.46 -1.54 7.87
N PHE A 88 -3.56 -0.82 8.10
CA PHE A 88 -3.92 0.41 7.39
C PHE A 88 -3.63 1.64 8.25
N SER A 89 -2.91 2.61 7.69
CA SER A 89 -2.69 3.92 8.31
C SER A 89 -2.98 5.01 7.28
N PHE A 90 -3.60 6.12 7.70
CA PHE A 90 -3.90 7.23 6.81
C PHE A 90 -3.65 8.58 7.49
N GLU A 91 -3.27 9.55 6.67
CA GLU A 91 -3.13 10.94 7.07
C GLU A 91 -3.69 11.85 5.98
N THR A 92 -4.42 12.89 6.38
CA THR A 92 -4.88 13.93 5.47
C THR A 92 -3.97 15.15 5.63
N GLY A 93 -3.06 15.36 4.68
CA GLY A 93 -2.12 16.49 4.68
C GLY A 93 -1.76 16.89 3.26
N GLY A 94 -1.54 18.20 3.03
CA GLY A 94 -1.16 18.75 1.72
C GLY A 94 0.34 18.99 1.63
N GLY A 95 1.01 18.38 0.65
CA GLY A 95 2.37 18.73 0.25
C GLY A 95 2.37 19.79 -0.86
N THR A 96 3.48 20.51 -1.00
CA THR A 96 3.69 21.50 -2.08
C THR A 96 4.91 21.10 -2.90
N GLN A 97 4.78 21.09 -4.23
CA GLN A 97 5.91 20.95 -5.15
C GLN A 97 5.83 22.07 -6.19
N HIS A 98 6.96 22.73 -6.42
CA HIS A 98 7.10 23.77 -7.45
C HIS A 98 7.53 23.14 -8.78
N ILE A 99 6.79 23.42 -9.85
CA ILE A 99 7.08 22.93 -11.21
C ILE A 99 6.92 24.06 -12.24
N THR A 100 7.80 24.09 -13.25
CA THR A 100 7.85 25.14 -14.28
C THR A 100 7.59 24.63 -15.70
N GLN A 101 7.67 23.30 -15.91
CA GLN A 101 7.50 22.65 -17.21
C GLN A 101 6.69 21.36 -17.06
N SER A 102 5.77 21.11 -17.98
CA SER A 102 4.99 19.87 -18.02
C SER A 102 5.64 18.79 -18.89
N LEU A 103 5.17 17.55 -18.73
CA LEU A 103 5.51 16.44 -19.62
C LEU A 103 4.74 16.56 -20.95
N SER A 104 3.50 17.03 -20.87
CA SER A 104 2.65 17.29 -22.04
C SER A 104 1.44 18.15 -21.69
N THR A 105 1.00 18.99 -22.62
CA THR A 105 -0.31 19.67 -22.53
C THR A 105 -1.42 18.73 -22.97
N ILE A 106 -2.32 18.37 -22.04
CA ILE A 106 -3.42 17.42 -22.24
C ILE A 106 -4.61 18.08 -22.93
N SER A 107 -4.98 19.29 -22.50
CA SER A 107 -6.10 20.03 -23.09
C SER A 107 -5.94 21.53 -22.92
N ARG A 108 -6.59 22.28 -23.81
CA ARG A 108 -6.62 23.75 -23.81
C ARG A 108 -8.05 24.21 -24.02
N TYR A 109 -8.51 25.11 -23.16
CA TYR A 109 -9.84 25.70 -23.26
C TYR A 109 -9.70 27.22 -23.47
N ALA A 110 -10.54 27.78 -24.35
CA ALA A 110 -10.67 29.20 -24.58
C ALA A 110 -12.15 29.61 -24.59
N PRO A 111 -12.49 30.87 -24.30
CA PRO A 111 -13.84 31.38 -24.48
C PRO A 111 -14.35 31.15 -25.91
N SER A 112 -15.67 31.04 -26.07
CA SER A 112 -16.30 30.83 -27.37
C SER A 112 -15.83 31.87 -28.41
N GLY A 113 -15.41 31.40 -29.58
CA GLY A 113 -14.87 32.23 -30.66
C GLY A 113 -13.41 32.67 -30.51
N LYS A 114 -12.67 32.14 -29.52
CA LYS A 114 -11.23 32.41 -29.31
C LYS A 114 -10.41 31.11 -29.39
N THR A 115 -9.11 31.25 -29.64
CA THR A 115 -8.16 30.14 -29.68
C THR A 115 -7.08 30.34 -28.61
N ALA A 116 -6.83 29.32 -27.79
CA ALA A 116 -5.76 29.34 -26.80
C ALA A 116 -4.38 29.21 -27.50
N PRO A 117 -3.39 30.07 -27.16
CA PRO A 117 -2.02 29.94 -27.66
C PRO A 117 -1.37 28.59 -27.34
N VAL A 118 -0.26 28.30 -28.03
CA VAL A 118 0.61 27.14 -27.76
C VAL A 118 1.81 27.64 -26.95
N PHE A 119 2.11 26.99 -25.83
CA PHE A 119 3.24 27.33 -24.95
C PHE A 119 4.23 26.18 -24.76
N ASP A 120 4.12 25.10 -25.55
CA ASP A 120 5.06 23.97 -25.56
C ASP A 120 5.43 23.42 -24.16
N GLY A 121 4.43 23.32 -23.27
CA GLY A 121 4.56 22.77 -21.91
C GLY A 121 5.06 23.74 -20.83
N ALA A 122 5.31 25.02 -21.16
CA ALA A 122 5.68 26.02 -20.17
C ALA A 122 4.50 26.33 -19.21
N ILE A 123 4.78 26.35 -17.91
CA ILE A 123 3.77 26.49 -16.85
C ILE A 123 3.71 27.91 -16.28
N CYS A 124 2.50 28.44 -16.10
CA CYS A 124 2.26 29.78 -15.52
C CYS A 124 2.99 30.89 -16.28
N VAL A 125 2.81 30.91 -17.59
CA VAL A 125 3.38 31.91 -18.50
C VAL A 125 2.60 33.22 -18.41
N ASP A 126 3.30 34.33 -18.19
CA ASP A 126 2.80 35.68 -18.41
C ASP A 126 3.45 36.31 -19.65
N ASN A 127 3.25 37.61 -19.90
CA ASN A 127 3.79 38.26 -21.09
C ASN A 127 5.33 38.30 -21.14
N ASN A 128 6.01 38.16 -19.99
CA ASN A 128 7.43 38.41 -19.83
C ASN A 128 8.21 37.27 -19.15
N SER A 129 7.56 36.32 -18.44
CA SER A 129 8.22 35.24 -17.70
C SER A 129 7.40 33.95 -17.59
N VAL A 130 8.10 32.85 -17.25
CA VAL A 130 7.54 31.55 -16.86
C VAL A 130 7.69 31.46 -15.33
N ASN A 131 6.57 31.50 -14.61
CA ASN A 131 6.59 31.68 -13.15
C ASN A 131 6.55 30.36 -12.35
N GLY A 132 6.14 29.26 -12.98
CA GLY A 132 5.86 28.02 -12.25
C GLY A 132 4.72 28.18 -11.24
N CYS A 133 4.46 27.14 -10.43
CA CYS A 133 3.45 27.21 -9.37
C CYS A 133 3.70 26.20 -8.27
N ASP A 134 3.39 26.61 -7.04
CA ASP A 134 3.23 25.75 -5.87
C ASP A 134 1.76 25.30 -5.75
N ILE A 135 1.55 24.00 -5.65
CA ILE A 135 0.21 23.42 -5.71
C ILE A 135 -0.09 22.75 -4.37
N THR A 136 -1.15 23.18 -3.70
CA THR A 136 -1.79 22.42 -2.62
C THR A 136 -3.13 21.90 -3.13
N VAL A 137 -3.18 20.59 -3.40
CA VAL A 137 -4.43 19.90 -3.76
C VAL A 137 -4.91 19.14 -2.51
N PRO A 138 -6.22 18.93 -2.29
CA PRO A 138 -6.67 17.94 -1.33
C PRO A 138 -6.07 16.59 -1.70
N VAL A 139 -5.14 16.13 -0.86
CA VAL A 139 -4.49 14.83 -1.00
C VAL A 139 -4.95 13.96 0.16
N PHE A 140 -5.53 12.82 -0.17
CA PHE A 140 -5.71 11.73 0.78
C PHE A 140 -4.47 10.85 0.72
N THR A 141 -3.65 10.85 1.76
CA THR A 141 -2.45 10.00 1.83
C THR A 141 -2.72 8.82 2.75
N TRP A 142 -2.37 7.63 2.30
CA TRP A 142 -2.47 6.44 3.13
C TRP A 142 -1.31 5.50 2.89
N SER A 143 -1.15 4.56 3.80
CA SER A 143 -0.21 3.48 3.68
C SER A 143 -0.79 2.14 4.08
N ASP A 144 -0.53 1.15 3.24
CA ASP A 144 -0.96 -0.23 3.43
C ASP A 144 0.28 -1.10 3.68
N THR A 145 0.28 -1.84 4.78
CA THR A 145 1.35 -2.80 5.10
C THR A 145 0.91 -4.23 4.83
N TYR A 146 1.70 -4.97 4.06
CA TYR A 146 1.47 -6.37 3.68
C TYR A 146 2.65 -7.26 4.03
N ILE A 147 2.37 -8.55 4.25
CA ILE A 147 3.39 -9.58 4.46
C ILE A 147 3.59 -10.35 3.15
N PHE A 148 4.83 -10.39 2.67
CA PHE A 148 5.22 -11.12 1.46
C PHE A 148 6.24 -12.20 1.76
N SER A 149 6.07 -13.37 1.15
CA SER A 149 7.12 -14.38 1.20
C SER A 149 8.38 -13.91 0.46
N THR A 150 9.53 -14.45 0.86
CA THR A 150 10.82 -14.13 0.21
C THR A 150 10.82 -14.43 -1.30
N GLY A 151 10.03 -15.40 -1.76
CA GLY A 151 9.94 -15.74 -3.19
C GLY A 151 9.26 -14.67 -4.04
N VAL A 152 8.41 -13.82 -3.44
CA VAL A 152 7.70 -12.74 -4.14
C VAL A 152 8.57 -11.49 -4.25
N VAL A 153 9.31 -11.14 -3.19
CA VAL A 153 10.14 -9.92 -3.13
C VAL A 153 11.50 -10.11 -3.82
N THR A 154 11.45 -10.32 -5.13
CA THR A 154 12.61 -10.51 -6.00
C THR A 154 13.31 -9.18 -6.34
N PRO A 155 14.56 -9.19 -6.84
CA PRO A 155 15.20 -7.99 -7.38
C PRO A 155 14.37 -7.32 -8.49
N THR A 156 13.77 -8.11 -9.39
CA THR A 156 12.89 -7.61 -10.44
C THR A 156 11.67 -6.89 -9.87
N TYR A 157 11.06 -7.45 -8.83
CA TYR A 157 9.93 -6.81 -8.16
C TYR A 157 10.31 -5.45 -7.56
N LYS A 158 11.47 -5.34 -6.91
CA LYS A 158 11.98 -4.05 -6.40
C LYS A 158 12.20 -3.04 -7.53
N GLN A 159 12.68 -3.48 -8.69
CA GLN A 159 12.81 -2.62 -9.88
C GLN A 159 11.44 -2.17 -10.41
N THR A 160 10.43 -3.03 -10.38
CA THR A 160 9.04 -2.64 -10.72
C THR A 160 8.51 -1.57 -9.77
N LEU A 161 8.70 -1.75 -8.45
CA LEU A 161 8.29 -0.74 -7.46
C LEU A 161 9.03 0.59 -7.68
N PHE A 162 10.33 0.55 -7.93
CA PHE A 162 11.11 1.74 -8.28
C PHE A 162 10.57 2.42 -9.54
N ALA A 163 10.28 1.66 -10.60
CA ALA A 163 9.79 2.19 -11.87
C ALA A 163 8.37 2.77 -11.78
N LEU A 164 7.55 2.31 -10.83
CA LEU A 164 6.21 2.83 -10.59
C LEU A 164 6.19 4.00 -9.59
N THR A 165 7.24 4.17 -8.78
CA THR A 165 7.30 5.26 -7.80
C THR A 165 7.26 6.61 -8.51
N GLY A 166 6.40 7.51 -8.04
CA GLY A 166 6.15 8.81 -8.67
C GLY A 166 5.24 8.74 -9.90
N LYS A 167 4.59 7.60 -10.17
CA LYS A 167 3.62 7.46 -11.27
C LYS A 167 2.20 7.46 -10.77
N VAL A 168 1.28 7.83 -11.67
CA VAL A 168 -0.16 7.85 -11.45
C VAL A 168 -0.80 6.63 -12.10
N ASN A 169 -1.84 6.06 -11.49
CA ASN A 169 -2.55 4.91 -12.03
C ASN A 169 -3.12 5.19 -13.44
N ASN A 170 -2.77 4.35 -14.40
CA ASN A 170 -3.23 4.46 -15.79
C ASN A 170 -4.63 3.85 -16.02
N SER A 171 -5.12 3.06 -15.07
CA SER A 171 -6.43 2.40 -15.06
C SER A 171 -7.07 2.51 -13.68
N SER A 172 -8.35 2.15 -13.55
CA SER A 172 -8.98 2.06 -12.23
C SER A 172 -8.19 1.13 -11.31
N TRP A 173 -7.98 1.54 -10.06
CA TRP A 173 -7.19 0.80 -9.07
C TRP A 173 -7.62 1.20 -7.65
N GLY A 174 -7.76 0.23 -6.75
CA GLY A 174 -8.09 0.50 -5.34
C GLY A 174 -9.42 1.23 -5.11
N GLY A 175 -10.41 1.09 -6.00
CA GLY A 175 -11.68 1.82 -5.93
C GLY A 175 -11.64 3.24 -6.52
N TYR A 176 -10.48 3.68 -6.99
CA TYR A 176 -10.27 4.97 -7.65
C TYR A 176 -10.25 4.82 -9.18
N SER A 177 -10.63 5.88 -9.88
CA SER A 177 -10.58 5.97 -11.35
C SER A 177 -9.14 6.18 -11.84
N ALA A 178 -8.90 5.91 -13.13
CA ALA A 178 -7.63 6.25 -13.77
C ALA A 178 -7.28 7.74 -13.57
N GLY A 179 -6.04 8.02 -13.18
CA GLY A 179 -5.57 9.40 -12.95
C GLY A 179 -5.70 9.93 -11.52
N GLU A 180 -6.25 9.14 -10.60
CA GLU A 180 -6.60 9.59 -9.24
C GLU A 180 -5.58 9.20 -8.17
N VAL A 181 -4.75 8.18 -8.39
CA VAL A 181 -3.82 7.65 -7.38
C VAL A 181 -2.38 7.80 -7.83
N LEU A 182 -1.58 8.49 -7.03
CA LEU A 182 -0.13 8.61 -7.14
C LEU A 182 0.53 7.62 -6.18
N PHE A 183 1.47 6.81 -6.70
CA PHE A 183 2.27 5.92 -5.88
C PHE A 183 3.50 6.65 -5.34
N MET A 184 3.52 6.91 -4.03
CA MET A 184 4.59 7.65 -3.35
C MET A 184 5.82 6.78 -3.07
N GLY A 185 5.69 5.46 -3.18
CA GLY A 185 6.76 4.50 -3.02
C GLY A 185 6.42 3.41 -2.00
N ALA A 186 7.34 2.46 -1.84
CA ALA A 186 7.23 1.38 -0.86
C ALA A 186 8.50 1.23 -0.03
N SER A 187 8.34 0.81 1.22
CA SER A 187 9.42 0.44 2.12
C SER A 187 9.25 -1.01 2.54
N GLY A 188 10.30 -1.81 2.45
CA GLY A 188 10.29 -3.22 2.85
C GLY A 188 11.33 -3.53 3.92
N SER A 189 10.96 -4.32 4.92
CA SER A 189 11.88 -4.85 5.93
C SER A 189 11.76 -6.37 6.01
N LYS A 190 12.86 -7.07 6.29
CA LYS A 190 12.91 -8.52 6.45
C LYS A 190 13.68 -8.87 7.71
N ARG A 191 13.10 -9.70 8.58
CA ARG A 191 13.78 -10.18 9.81
C ARG A 191 14.49 -11.51 9.54
N GLY A 192 15.83 -11.49 9.53
CA GLY A 192 16.67 -12.67 9.32
C GLY A 192 16.65 -13.22 7.87
N ASN A 193 17.46 -14.24 7.57
CA ASN A 193 17.61 -14.74 6.18
C ASN A 193 16.41 -15.53 5.67
N ARG A 194 15.58 -16.10 6.56
CA ARG A 194 14.42 -16.93 6.21
C ARG A 194 13.06 -16.30 6.52
N GLY A 195 13.03 -15.08 7.04
CA GLY A 195 11.77 -14.39 7.39
C GLY A 195 11.03 -13.86 6.17
N ASP A 196 9.75 -13.56 6.38
CA ASP A 196 8.93 -12.84 5.43
C ASP A 196 9.29 -11.34 5.39
N TRP A 197 8.89 -10.70 4.30
CA TRP A 197 9.01 -9.26 4.12
C TRP A 197 7.75 -8.58 4.63
N GLU A 198 7.94 -7.61 5.52
CA GLU A 198 6.92 -6.63 5.86
C GLU A 198 7.11 -5.42 4.94
N MET A 199 6.12 -5.15 4.09
CA MET A 199 6.18 -4.09 3.07
C MET A 199 5.06 -3.08 3.26
N THR A 200 5.42 -1.82 3.42
CA THR A 200 4.49 -0.69 3.50
C THR A 200 4.52 0.09 2.20
N PHE A 201 3.36 0.26 1.57
CA PHE A 201 3.16 1.05 0.35
C PHE A 201 2.54 2.37 0.74
N LYS A 202 2.94 3.46 0.08
CA LYS A 202 2.41 4.79 0.34
C LYS A 202 1.75 5.33 -0.92
N PHE A 203 0.55 5.85 -0.76
CA PHE A 203 -0.24 6.38 -1.86
C PHE A 203 -0.80 7.74 -1.50
N SER A 204 -1.09 8.50 -2.53
CA SER A 204 -1.80 9.77 -2.44
C SER A 204 -2.91 9.77 -3.49
N ALA A 205 -4.13 10.11 -3.09
CA ALA A 205 -5.27 10.21 -4.00
C ALA A 205 -5.77 11.65 -4.14
N SER A 206 -6.16 12.00 -5.37
CA SER A 206 -6.84 13.24 -5.70
C SER A 206 -7.95 12.94 -6.72
N PRO A 207 -9.19 13.37 -6.50
CA PRO A 207 -10.29 13.03 -7.39
C PRO A 207 -10.19 13.74 -8.74
N ASN A 208 -10.66 13.08 -9.78
CA ASN A 208 -10.85 13.68 -11.09
C ASN A 208 -11.94 14.76 -11.01
N ILE A 209 -11.72 15.87 -11.69
CA ILE A 209 -12.65 17.01 -11.73
C ILE A 209 -13.25 17.08 -13.13
N THR A 210 -14.58 17.24 -13.19
CA THR A 210 -15.32 17.51 -14.43
C THR A 210 -16.25 18.70 -14.23
N GLY A 211 -16.67 19.35 -15.31
CA GLY A 211 -17.65 20.45 -15.24
C GLY A 211 -17.16 21.70 -14.50
N LYS A 212 -15.85 21.85 -14.26
CA LYS A 212 -15.32 23.03 -13.57
C LYS A 212 -15.50 24.26 -14.47
N THR A 213 -15.82 25.39 -13.87
CA THR A 213 -15.97 26.67 -14.55
C THR A 213 -14.99 27.68 -13.95
N ILE A 214 -14.30 28.42 -14.81
CA ILE A 214 -13.36 29.50 -14.45
C ILE A 214 -13.69 30.71 -15.33
N GLY A 215 -14.31 31.74 -14.73
CA GLY A 215 -14.85 32.87 -15.49
C GLY A 215 -15.89 32.41 -16.50
N SER A 216 -15.69 32.73 -17.78
CA SER A 216 -16.55 32.30 -18.89
C SER A 216 -16.14 30.96 -19.51
N ILE A 217 -15.05 30.34 -19.05
CA ILE A 217 -14.55 29.06 -19.56
C ILE A 217 -15.22 27.95 -18.73
N THR A 218 -16.13 27.20 -19.37
CA THR A 218 -16.94 26.16 -18.75
C THR A 218 -16.48 24.76 -19.16
N ASN A 219 -17.05 23.73 -18.54
CA ASN A 219 -16.83 22.32 -18.89
C ASN A 219 -15.36 21.87 -18.81
N ILE A 220 -14.58 22.47 -17.92
CA ILE A 220 -13.18 22.09 -17.72
C ILE A 220 -13.14 20.73 -17.02
N ALA A 221 -12.40 19.80 -17.61
CA ALA A 221 -12.09 18.50 -17.04
C ALA A 221 -10.58 18.35 -16.81
N LYS A 222 -10.21 17.71 -15.71
CA LYS A 222 -8.84 17.46 -15.27
C LYS A 222 -8.80 16.16 -14.44
N LYS A 223 -7.79 15.33 -14.63
CA LYS A 223 -7.52 14.19 -13.73
C LYS A 223 -6.90 14.64 -12.41
N GLY A 224 -7.00 13.83 -11.36
CA GLY A 224 -6.52 14.13 -10.01
C GLY A 224 -5.14 14.77 -9.96
N TRP A 225 -4.19 14.16 -10.68
CA TRP A 225 -2.77 14.55 -10.66
C TRP A 225 -2.29 15.35 -11.88
N GLU A 226 -3.20 15.82 -12.74
CA GLU A 226 -2.85 16.80 -13.78
C GLU A 226 -2.77 18.21 -13.18
N TYR A 227 -1.94 19.08 -13.71
CA TYR A 227 -1.85 20.46 -13.26
C TYR A 227 -2.74 21.37 -14.11
N LEU A 228 -3.56 22.20 -13.45
CA LEU A 228 -4.41 23.19 -14.10
C LEU A 228 -3.85 24.58 -13.82
N TRP A 229 -3.57 25.35 -14.87
CA TRP A 229 -3.27 26.78 -14.75
C TRP A 229 -4.11 27.63 -15.70
N VAL A 230 -4.24 28.90 -15.34
CA VAL A 230 -5.12 29.85 -16.02
C VAL A 230 -4.30 31.02 -16.50
N ARG A 231 -4.37 31.32 -17.80
CA ARG A 231 -3.81 32.54 -18.36
C ARG A 231 -4.85 33.66 -18.28
N TYR A 232 -4.43 34.81 -17.80
CA TYR A 232 -5.24 36.01 -17.71
C TYR A 232 -4.77 37.06 -18.72
N ASP A 233 -5.70 37.83 -19.26
CA ASP A 233 -5.41 39.02 -20.07
C ASP A 233 -6.11 40.25 -19.49
N ASN A 234 -5.66 41.43 -19.88
CA ASN A 234 -6.30 42.69 -19.51
C ASN A 234 -7.66 42.82 -20.18
N ASP A 235 -8.65 43.30 -19.43
CA ASP A 235 -9.94 43.74 -19.94
C ASP A 235 -10.40 44.98 -19.17
N THR A 236 -11.46 45.64 -19.62
CA THR A 236 -12.04 46.81 -18.95
C THR A 236 -13.41 46.48 -18.39
N ASP A 237 -13.61 46.71 -17.09
CA ASP A 237 -14.96 46.75 -16.53
C ASP A 237 -15.60 48.09 -16.90
N THR A 238 -16.52 48.05 -17.87
CA THR A 238 -17.18 49.26 -18.39
C THR A 238 -18.11 49.91 -17.38
N ASN A 239 -18.55 49.21 -16.34
CA ASN A 239 -19.44 49.73 -15.31
C ASN A 239 -18.64 50.37 -14.18
N ALA A 240 -17.63 49.65 -13.69
CA ALA A 240 -16.75 50.12 -12.62
C ALA A 240 -15.64 51.06 -13.11
N LYS A 241 -15.46 51.19 -14.44
CA LYS A 241 -14.45 52.04 -15.10
C LYS A 241 -13.02 51.74 -14.65
N VAL A 242 -12.70 50.46 -14.46
CA VAL A 242 -11.37 50.00 -14.04
C VAL A 242 -10.85 48.88 -14.95
N LEU A 243 -9.52 48.77 -15.03
CA LEU A 243 -8.86 47.64 -15.67
C LEU A 243 -8.97 46.41 -14.77
N ILE A 244 -9.33 45.28 -15.37
CA ILE A 244 -9.47 43.98 -14.72
C ILE A 244 -8.66 42.92 -15.46
N LYS A 245 -8.38 41.80 -14.79
CA LYS A 245 -7.79 40.61 -15.41
C LYS A 245 -8.88 39.58 -15.63
N LYS A 246 -9.10 39.15 -16.88
CA LYS A 246 -10.05 38.07 -17.20
C LYS A 246 -9.33 36.80 -17.63
N PRO A 247 -9.80 35.62 -17.22
CA PRO A 247 -9.27 34.36 -17.70
C PRO A 247 -9.55 34.23 -19.19
N VAL A 248 -8.51 34.02 -19.99
CA VAL A 248 -8.59 33.89 -21.46
C VAL A 248 -8.26 32.49 -21.95
N ALA A 249 -7.55 31.70 -21.15
CA ALA A 249 -7.29 30.30 -21.44
C ALA A 249 -7.06 29.49 -20.16
N VAL A 250 -7.44 28.23 -20.19
CA VAL A 250 -7.10 27.23 -19.17
C VAL A 250 -6.29 26.12 -19.82
N TYR A 251 -5.21 25.73 -19.16
CA TYR A 251 -4.28 24.69 -19.60
C TYR A 251 -4.29 23.56 -18.58
N ILE A 252 -4.42 22.33 -19.07
CA ILE A 252 -4.28 21.12 -18.29
C ILE A 252 -3.01 20.42 -18.72
N GLU A 253 -2.10 20.24 -17.79
CA GLU A 253 -0.74 19.76 -18.00
C GLU A 253 -0.55 18.43 -17.28
N GLN A 254 0.03 17.44 -17.95
CA GLN A 254 0.47 16.22 -17.28
C GLN A 254 1.82 16.47 -16.62
N VAL A 255 1.89 16.24 -15.32
CA VAL A 255 3.10 16.50 -14.50
C VAL A 255 3.65 15.24 -13.84
N TYR A 256 2.90 14.14 -13.90
CA TYR A 256 3.33 12.81 -13.50
C TYR A 256 3.13 11.83 -14.64
N GLU A 257 4.04 10.88 -14.81
CA GLU A 257 3.86 9.78 -15.76
C GLU A 257 2.76 8.83 -15.30
N TYR A 258 2.14 8.14 -16.25
CA TYR A 258 1.20 7.06 -15.94
C TYR A 258 1.92 5.72 -15.80
N GLY A 259 1.47 4.89 -14.86
CA GLY A 259 1.99 3.54 -14.60
C GLY A 259 0.87 2.52 -14.46
N ASN A 260 1.14 1.27 -14.84
CA ASN A 260 0.23 0.16 -14.60
C ASN A 260 0.40 -0.35 -13.17
N PHE A 261 -0.55 -0.01 -12.30
CA PHE A 261 -0.49 -0.37 -10.89
C PHE A 261 -0.79 -1.85 -10.62
N GLY A 262 -1.21 -2.63 -11.62
CA GLY A 262 -1.19 -4.10 -11.53
C GLY A 262 0.21 -4.66 -11.27
N GLY A 263 1.27 -3.91 -11.57
CA GLY A 263 2.65 -4.26 -11.24
C GLY A 263 3.02 -4.14 -9.75
N LEU A 264 2.16 -3.53 -8.93
CA LEU A 264 2.38 -3.42 -7.47
C LEU A 264 2.14 -4.75 -6.73
N GLY A 265 1.40 -5.69 -7.33
CA GLY A 265 1.18 -7.01 -6.74
C GLY A 265 0.32 -7.01 -5.47
N ILE A 266 -0.51 -5.98 -5.29
CA ILE A 266 -1.51 -5.81 -4.21
C ILE A 266 -2.88 -5.46 -4.80
#